data_AF-A0A940TRB8-F1
#
_entry.id   AF-A0A940TRB8-F1
#
_cell.length_a   1.000
_cell.length_b   1.000
_cell.length_c   1.000
_cell.angle_alpha   90.00
_cell.angle_beta   90.00
_cell.angle_gamma   90.00
#
_symmetry.space_group_name_H-M   'P 1'
#
loop_
_entity.id
_entity.type
_entity.pdbx_description
1 polymer ?
#
loop_
_entity_poly.entity_id
_entity_poly.type
_entity_poly.pdbx_seq_one_letter_code
_entity_poly.pdbx_strand_id
1 'polypeptide(L)'
;AGEVINAEAKVGPDSKRIIGKEAIQTLMTLSNQKDGVINIYRLSPERVAIVAGNLQHEILFKGLSTDFTRLDRLLIKLREEKHNGFIEVRTKEDQAMGVLFLEGGEPVEMFTTPETGPSVFGRKSIPIFVENAIKQGAIFDVYKSQGKILKKEIEEVKEIKEVKEKRVPGRGEELKNLSPILQEILSQTEKLVDGTSRKKGFFIKIFKESLIEKSEEFPFLDPFAGEFEYREGAIQFTGEVGIKDFAKGIVECLVTTLSRLEKELPKDKILPLKLKAGIESSLEQHREVLKRLGVEPITASIFK
;
A
#
# COMPACT_ATOMS: atom_id res chain seq x y z
N ALA A 1 3.31 -4.06 -26.18
CA ALA A 1 4.70 -4.55 -26.10
C ALA A 1 5.25 -4.12 -24.74
N GLY A 2 6.05 -4.94 -24.07
CA GLY A 2 6.70 -4.56 -22.81
C GLY A 2 7.94 -3.71 -23.07
N GLU A 3 8.27 -2.81 -22.14
CA GLU A 3 9.47 -1.97 -22.17
C GLU A 3 10.48 -2.46 -21.13
N VAL A 4 11.77 -2.45 -21.49
CA VAL A 4 12.86 -2.83 -20.58
C VAL A 4 13.29 -1.60 -19.79
N ILE A 5 13.06 -1.62 -18.47
CA ILE A 5 13.33 -0.47 -17.60
C ILE A 5 14.81 -0.43 -17.19
N ASN A 6 15.41 -1.57 -16.86
CA ASN A 6 16.84 -1.69 -16.56
C ASN A 6 17.31 -3.15 -16.69
N ALA A 7 18.61 -3.37 -16.70
CA ALA A 7 19.19 -4.71 -16.73
C ALA A 7 20.53 -4.76 -16.00
N GLU A 8 20.84 -5.94 -15.46
CA GLU A 8 22.15 -6.30 -14.94
C GLU A 8 22.58 -7.61 -15.58
N ALA A 9 23.84 -7.69 -16.01
CA ALA A 9 24.45 -8.90 -16.53
C ALA A 9 25.78 -9.17 -15.84
N LYS A 10 26.05 -10.45 -15.59
CA LYS A 10 27.33 -10.95 -15.11
C LYS A 10 27.71 -12.18 -15.91
N VAL A 11 28.87 -12.17 -16.56
CA VAL A 11 29.33 -13.24 -17.45
C VAL A 11 30.46 -14.00 -16.74
N GLY A 12 30.10 -15.00 -15.93
CA GLY A 12 31.04 -15.81 -15.14
C GLY A 12 31.22 -15.37 -13.67
N PRO A 13 31.92 -16.16 -12.84
CA PRO A 13 31.98 -15.94 -11.39
C PRO A 13 32.71 -14.66 -10.97
N ASP A 14 33.74 -14.24 -11.72
CA ASP A 14 34.63 -13.13 -11.35
C ASP A 14 34.48 -11.88 -12.24
N SER A 15 33.50 -11.86 -13.14
CA SER A 15 33.28 -10.70 -14.00
C SER A 15 32.62 -9.54 -13.24
N LYS A 16 32.99 -8.33 -13.64
CA LYS A 16 32.34 -7.10 -13.17
C LYS A 16 30.87 -7.10 -13.59
N ARG A 17 30.01 -6.58 -12.72
CA ARG A 17 28.61 -6.31 -13.07
C ARG A 17 28.57 -5.30 -14.21
N ILE A 18 27.78 -5.62 -15.22
CA ILE A 18 27.43 -4.75 -16.34
C ILE A 18 25.98 -4.32 -16.09
N ILE A 19 25.67 -3.03 -16.19
CA ILE A 19 24.34 -2.49 -15.89
C ILE A 19 23.85 -1.62 -17.05
N GLY A 20 22.54 -1.49 -17.23
CA GLY A 20 21.91 -0.62 -18.21
C GLY A 20 21.98 -1.19 -19.63
N LYS A 21 22.15 -0.32 -20.64
CA LYS A 21 22.05 -0.72 -22.06
C LYS A 21 23.04 -1.82 -22.46
N GLU A 22 24.25 -1.79 -21.91
CA GLU A 22 25.28 -2.82 -22.17
C GLU A 22 24.84 -4.18 -21.62
N ALA A 23 24.17 -4.21 -20.46
CA ALA A 23 23.63 -5.42 -19.89
C ALA A 23 22.49 -5.99 -20.74
N ILE A 24 21.60 -5.13 -21.26
CA ILE A 24 20.52 -5.53 -22.18
C ILE A 24 21.12 -6.22 -23.42
N GLN A 25 22.11 -5.60 -24.06
CA GLN A 25 22.75 -6.19 -25.23
C GLN A 25 23.43 -7.53 -24.93
N THR A 26 24.06 -7.63 -23.76
CA THR A 26 24.69 -8.87 -23.28
C THR A 26 23.65 -9.98 -23.09
N LEU A 27 22.53 -9.69 -22.42
CA LEU A 27 21.45 -10.64 -22.19
C LEU A 27 20.77 -11.08 -23.50
N MET A 28 20.55 -10.15 -24.44
CA MET A 28 20.03 -10.47 -25.79
C MET A 28 20.98 -11.35 -26.60
N THR A 29 22.29 -11.21 -26.39
CA THR A 29 23.28 -12.08 -27.03
C THR A 29 23.24 -13.48 -26.41
N LEU A 30 23.11 -13.57 -25.08
CA LEU A 30 22.99 -14.83 -24.35
C LEU A 30 21.68 -15.56 -24.68
N SER A 31 20.57 -14.85 -24.91
CA SER A 31 19.28 -15.48 -25.24
C SER A 31 19.28 -16.22 -26.58
N ASN A 32 20.25 -15.94 -27.46
CA ASN A 32 20.42 -16.66 -28.73
C ASN A 32 21.23 -17.96 -28.58
N GLN A 33 21.74 -18.26 -27.39
CA GLN A 33 22.43 -19.51 -27.09
C GLN A 33 21.42 -20.61 -26.73
N LYS A 34 21.74 -21.87 -27.06
CA LYS A 34 20.77 -22.98 -26.99
C LYS A 34 20.53 -23.53 -25.59
N ASP A 35 21.40 -23.22 -24.63
CA ASP A 35 21.38 -23.82 -23.29
C ASP A 35 21.33 -22.72 -22.22
N GLY A 36 20.12 -22.42 -21.74
CA GLY A 36 19.89 -21.41 -20.71
C GLY A 36 18.56 -21.61 -19.98
N VAL A 37 18.50 -21.21 -18.72
CA VAL A 37 17.28 -21.23 -17.91
C VAL A 37 16.82 -19.79 -17.71
N ILE A 38 15.56 -19.52 -18.03
CA ILE A 38 14.92 -18.23 -17.77
C ILE A 38 13.94 -18.41 -16.63
N ASN A 39 14.15 -17.66 -15.54
CA ASN A 39 13.20 -17.55 -14.44
C ASN A 39 12.43 -16.24 -14.59
N ILE A 40 11.10 -16.32 -14.66
CA ILE A 40 10.24 -15.16 -14.84
C ILE A 40 9.42 -14.96 -13.57
N TYR A 41 9.55 -13.78 -12.98
CA TYR A 41 8.82 -13.39 -11.79
C TYR A 41 7.94 -12.18 -12.10
N ARG A 42 6.69 -12.22 -11.64
CA ARG A 42 5.79 -11.06 -11.71
C ARG A 42 5.90 -10.27 -10.42
N LEU A 43 6.33 -9.02 -10.53
CA LEU A 43 6.40 -8.06 -9.43
C LEU A 43 5.34 -6.97 -9.61
N SER A 44 4.92 -6.33 -8.53
CA SER A 44 4.10 -5.12 -8.61
C SER A 44 4.94 -3.97 -9.21
N PRO A 45 4.32 -2.99 -9.89
CA PRO A 45 5.05 -1.88 -10.53
C PRO A 45 6.01 -1.15 -9.59
N GLU A 46 5.66 -1.02 -8.31
CA GLU A 46 6.47 -0.39 -7.27
C GLU A 46 7.73 -1.21 -7.00
N ARG A 47 7.59 -2.54 -6.86
CA ARG A 47 8.72 -3.46 -6.69
C ARG A 47 9.61 -3.49 -7.92
N VAL A 48 9.04 -3.39 -9.12
CA VAL A 48 9.82 -3.27 -10.37
C VAL A 48 10.62 -1.97 -10.37
N ALA A 49 10.02 -0.84 -10.01
CA ALA A 49 10.71 0.45 -9.94
C ALA A 49 11.84 0.42 -8.89
N ILE A 50 11.61 -0.22 -7.75
CA ILE A 50 12.63 -0.42 -6.70
C ILE A 50 13.78 -1.26 -7.25
N VAL A 51 13.51 -2.46 -7.77
CA VAL A 51 14.56 -3.36 -8.29
C VAL A 51 15.33 -2.72 -9.43
N ALA A 52 14.63 -2.11 -10.40
CA ALA A 52 15.23 -1.49 -11.56
C ALA A 52 16.04 -0.23 -11.20
N GLY A 53 15.55 0.61 -10.29
CA GLY A 53 16.27 1.77 -9.78
C GLY A 53 17.50 1.37 -8.96
N ASN A 54 17.47 0.20 -8.30
CA ASN A 54 18.50 -0.20 -7.36
C ASN A 54 19.75 -0.84 -7.98
N LEU A 55 19.74 -1.17 -9.28
CA LEU A 55 20.89 -1.83 -9.93
C LEU A 55 22.19 -1.00 -9.91
N GLN A 56 22.15 0.33 -9.70
CA GLN A 56 23.29 1.25 -9.79
C GLN A 56 23.84 1.81 -8.45
N HIS A 57 23.72 1.11 -7.32
CA HIS A 57 24.08 1.68 -6.01
C HIS A 57 25.45 1.22 -5.45
N GLU A 58 26.12 2.15 -4.77
CA GLU A 58 27.35 1.91 -4.00
C GLU A 58 26.99 1.73 -2.51
N ILE A 59 27.52 0.69 -1.87
CA ILE A 59 27.36 0.48 -0.43
C ILE A 59 28.28 1.47 0.30
N LEU A 60 27.71 2.36 1.13
CA LEU A 60 28.47 3.27 1.98
C LEU A 60 28.82 2.66 3.32
N PHE A 61 27.84 2.00 3.94
CA PHE A 61 27.98 1.36 5.24
C PHE A 61 27.33 -0.01 5.18
N LYS A 62 28.04 -1.02 5.67
CA LYS A 62 27.59 -2.41 5.64
C LYS A 62 27.56 -2.98 7.04
N GLY A 63 26.50 -3.72 7.37
CA GLY A 63 26.38 -4.52 8.58
C GLY A 63 26.29 -3.70 9.85
N LEU A 64 25.73 -2.49 9.79
CA LEU A 64 25.57 -1.67 10.99
C LEU A 64 24.50 -2.29 11.89
N SER A 65 24.88 -2.72 13.09
CA SER A 65 23.94 -3.28 14.07
C SER A 65 23.41 -2.20 15.01
N THR A 66 22.11 -2.28 15.32
CA THR A 66 21.46 -1.54 16.42
C THR A 66 22.14 -1.71 17.78
N ASP A 67 22.92 -2.78 17.99
CA ASP A 67 23.66 -3.00 19.24
C ASP A 67 24.79 -2.00 19.47
N PHE A 68 25.35 -1.46 18.38
CA PHE A 68 26.49 -0.53 18.40
C PHE A 68 26.16 0.82 17.75
N THR A 69 25.13 0.86 16.89
CA THR A 69 24.77 2.02 16.10
C THR A 69 23.32 2.41 16.36
N ARG A 70 23.12 3.65 16.81
CA ARG A 70 21.79 4.23 17.03
C ARG A 70 21.16 4.65 15.70
N LEU A 71 20.16 3.90 15.22
CA LEU A 71 19.48 4.14 13.94
C LEU A 71 18.86 5.55 13.85
N ASP A 72 18.28 6.05 14.94
CA ASP A 72 17.76 7.41 15.06
C ASP A 72 18.85 8.47 14.82
N ARG A 73 20.05 8.26 15.37
CA ARG A 73 21.20 9.16 15.16
C ARG A 73 21.77 9.04 13.74
N LEU A 74 21.78 7.84 13.17
CA LEU A 74 22.19 7.63 11.79
C LEU A 74 21.28 8.41 10.83
N LEU A 75 19.96 8.35 11.01
CA LEU A 75 19.01 9.10 10.18
C LEU A 75 19.21 10.62 10.30
N ILE A 76 19.51 11.14 11.50
CA ILE A 76 19.86 12.56 11.68
C ILE A 76 21.13 12.92 10.89
N LYS A 77 22.17 12.08 10.97
CA LYS A 77 23.42 12.31 10.23
C LYS A 77 23.20 12.28 8.71
N LEU A 78 22.43 11.32 8.21
CA LEU A 78 22.10 11.23 6.77
C LEU A 78 21.28 12.44 6.29
N ARG A 79 20.42 13.01 7.15
CA ARG A 79 19.74 14.28 6.91
C ARG A 79 20.70 15.45 6.78
N GLU A 80 21.65 15.59 7.71
CA GLU A 80 22.68 16.65 7.67
C GLU A 80 23.55 16.56 6.41
N GLU A 81 23.88 15.34 5.99
CA GLU A 81 24.68 15.06 4.78
C GLU A 81 23.87 15.13 3.47
N LYS A 82 22.55 15.38 3.55
CA LYS A 82 21.62 15.39 2.40
C LYS A 82 21.71 14.11 1.56
N HIS A 83 21.84 12.96 2.23
CA HIS A 83 22.06 11.67 1.60
C HIS A 83 20.93 11.27 0.65
N ASN A 84 21.26 10.74 -0.53
CA ASN A 84 20.30 10.17 -1.46
C ASN A 84 20.60 8.69 -1.65
N GLY A 85 19.60 7.85 -1.49
CA GLY A 85 19.74 6.40 -1.62
C GLY A 85 18.72 5.67 -0.77
N PHE A 86 19.11 4.51 -0.25
CA PHE A 86 18.22 3.70 0.57
C PHE A 86 18.97 2.99 1.69
N ILE A 87 18.21 2.49 2.66
CA ILE A 87 18.69 1.67 3.75
C ILE A 87 17.92 0.36 3.71
N GLU A 88 18.64 -0.75 3.57
CA GLU A 88 18.06 -2.07 3.81
C GLU A 88 18.12 -2.38 5.30
N VAL A 89 17.04 -2.93 5.83
CA VAL A 89 16.91 -3.30 7.23
C VAL A 89 16.54 -4.78 7.30
N ARG A 90 17.34 -5.53 8.06
CA ARG A 90 17.17 -6.96 8.30
C ARG A 90 17.16 -7.25 9.80
N THR A 91 16.54 -8.35 10.20
CA THR A 91 16.64 -8.85 11.58
C THR A 91 18.06 -9.36 11.86
N LYS A 92 18.37 -9.69 13.12
CA LYS A 92 19.68 -10.30 13.47
C LYS A 92 19.84 -11.70 12.89
N GLU A 93 18.72 -12.37 12.59
CA GLU A 93 18.63 -13.65 11.90
C GLU A 93 18.69 -13.52 10.37
N ASP A 94 19.04 -12.34 9.85
CA ASP A 94 19.17 -12.00 8.42
C ASP A 94 17.86 -12.06 7.61
N GLN A 95 16.72 -11.95 8.30
CA GLN A 95 15.41 -11.89 7.64
C GLN A 95 15.11 -10.46 7.19
N ALA A 96 14.55 -10.28 5.99
CA ALA A 96 14.23 -8.96 5.46
C ALA A 96 13.11 -8.28 6.26
N MET A 97 13.41 -7.16 6.91
CA MET A 97 12.40 -6.33 7.57
C MET A 97 11.83 -5.31 6.61
N GLY A 98 12.68 -4.67 5.80
CA GLY A 98 12.26 -3.71 4.79
C GLY A 98 13.36 -2.82 4.24
N VAL A 99 12.95 -1.84 3.45
CA VAL A 99 13.79 -0.85 2.78
C VAL A 99 13.23 0.54 3.05
N LEU A 100 14.10 1.48 3.43
CA LEU A 100 13.80 2.91 3.59
C LEU A 100 14.44 3.69 2.47
N PHE A 101 13.68 4.52 1.76
CA PHE A 101 14.18 5.38 0.70
C PHE A 101 14.41 6.80 1.21
N LEU A 102 15.57 7.38 0.89
CA LEU A 102 15.98 8.71 1.32
C LEU A 102 16.21 9.64 0.12
N GLU A 103 15.63 10.83 0.20
CA GLU A 103 15.87 11.94 -0.72
C GLU A 103 16.24 13.19 0.08
N GLY A 104 17.39 13.80 -0.23
CA GLY A 104 17.93 14.93 0.54
C GLY A 104 18.16 14.59 2.02
N GLY A 105 18.34 13.30 2.33
CA GLY A 105 18.50 12.76 3.67
C GLY A 105 17.19 12.58 4.45
N GLU A 106 16.03 12.90 3.87
CA GLU A 106 14.73 12.61 4.46
C GLU A 106 14.18 11.26 4.01
N PRO A 107 13.65 10.44 4.93
CA PRO A 107 12.87 9.27 4.56
C PRO A 107 11.59 9.69 3.83
N VAL A 108 11.53 9.39 2.53
CA VAL A 108 10.40 9.76 1.66
C VAL A 108 9.44 8.61 1.43
N GLU A 109 9.94 7.37 1.50
CA GLU A 109 9.16 6.17 1.26
C GLU A 109 9.74 4.96 2.03
N MET A 110 8.93 3.93 2.25
CA MET A 110 9.40 2.65 2.77
C MET A 110 8.65 1.47 2.17
N PHE A 111 9.28 0.31 2.22
CA PHE A 111 8.70 -0.96 1.81
C PHE A 111 9.09 -2.06 2.79
N THR A 112 8.15 -2.90 3.22
CA THR A 112 8.42 -4.05 4.11
C THR A 112 7.81 -5.31 3.53
N THR A 113 8.47 -6.43 3.77
CA THR A 113 7.96 -7.77 3.45
C THR A 113 8.17 -8.65 4.67
N PRO A 114 7.32 -8.52 5.71
CA PRO A 114 7.43 -9.39 6.86
C PRO A 114 7.19 -10.84 6.46
N GLU A 115 7.86 -11.79 7.14
CA GLU A 115 7.67 -13.23 6.91
C GLU A 115 6.23 -13.68 7.16
N THR A 116 5.55 -12.98 8.07
CA THR A 116 4.14 -13.17 8.36
C THR A 116 3.43 -11.81 8.35
N GLY A 117 2.50 -11.61 7.41
CA GLY A 117 1.69 -10.40 7.32
C GLY A 117 1.81 -9.69 5.97
N PRO A 118 0.97 -8.65 5.74
CA PRO A 118 0.98 -7.93 4.48
C PRO A 118 2.23 -7.05 4.35
N SER A 119 2.67 -6.84 3.11
CA SER A 119 3.73 -5.86 2.82
C SER A 119 3.23 -4.44 3.09
N VAL A 120 3.98 -3.67 3.88
CA VAL A 120 3.64 -2.27 4.15
C VAL A 120 4.44 -1.36 3.24
N PHE A 121 3.74 -0.46 2.54
CA PHE A 121 4.30 0.61 1.71
C PHE A 121 3.73 1.95 2.18
N GLY A 122 4.52 3.00 2.20
CA GLY A 122 4.03 4.35 2.49
C GLY A 122 4.78 5.08 3.60
N ARG A 123 5.08 6.35 3.33
CA ARG A 123 5.73 7.32 4.25
C ARG A 123 5.16 7.37 5.67
N LYS A 124 3.85 7.18 5.84
CA LYS A 124 3.18 7.27 7.16
C LYS A 124 3.63 6.16 8.13
N SER A 125 4.12 5.05 7.61
CA SER A 125 4.55 3.89 8.40
C SER A 125 6.01 3.97 8.83
N ILE A 126 6.78 4.94 8.31
CA ILE A 126 8.21 5.10 8.59
C ILE A 126 8.50 5.22 10.09
N PRO A 127 7.78 6.04 10.88
CA PRO A 127 8.06 6.16 12.32
C PRO A 127 7.92 4.82 13.05
N ILE A 128 6.84 4.09 12.76
CA ILE A 128 6.54 2.78 13.37
C ILE A 128 7.60 1.75 12.96
N PHE A 129 8.00 1.76 11.69
CA PHE A 129 9.03 0.86 11.18
C PHE A 129 10.38 1.08 11.85
N VAL A 130 10.82 2.34 11.95
CA VAL A 130 12.08 2.70 12.63
C VAL A 130 12.03 2.32 14.10
N GLU A 131 10.90 2.57 14.78
CA GLU A 131 10.71 2.17 16.17
C GLU A 131 10.79 0.66 16.36
N ASN A 132 10.17 -0.12 15.47
CA ASN A 132 10.20 -1.58 15.51
C ASN A 132 11.61 -2.13 15.26
N ALA A 133 12.33 -1.59 14.28
CA ALA A 133 13.72 -1.97 14.01
C ALA A 133 14.64 -1.72 15.22
N ILE A 134 14.42 -0.62 15.95
CA ILE A 134 15.16 -0.32 17.18
C ILE A 134 14.79 -1.29 18.31
N LYS A 135 13.50 -1.57 18.51
CA LYS A 135 13.02 -2.44 19.60
C LYS A 135 13.45 -3.90 19.44
N GLN A 136 13.36 -4.42 18.23
CA GLN A 136 13.65 -5.83 17.94
C GLN A 136 15.15 -6.08 17.74
N GLY A 137 15.91 -5.01 17.45
CA GLY A 137 17.29 -5.09 17.05
C GLY A 137 17.40 -5.49 15.57
N ALA A 138 18.03 -4.63 14.79
CA ALA A 138 18.19 -4.80 13.36
C ALA A 138 19.65 -4.61 12.92
N ILE A 139 19.93 -5.13 11.73
CA ILE A 139 21.14 -4.89 10.96
C ILE A 139 20.74 -4.06 9.73
N PHE A 140 21.53 -3.03 9.41
CA PHE A 140 21.25 -2.16 8.27
C PHE A 140 22.47 -1.94 7.38
N ASP A 141 22.18 -1.92 6.08
CA ASP A 141 23.11 -1.57 5.01
C ASP A 141 22.63 -0.25 4.38
N VAL A 142 23.54 0.72 4.26
CA VAL A 142 23.25 2.05 3.72
C VAL A 142 23.86 2.18 2.34
N TYR A 143 23.02 2.49 1.37
CA TYR A 143 23.38 2.60 -0.04
C TYR A 143 23.29 4.05 -0.49
N LYS A 144 24.24 4.47 -1.33
CA LYS A 144 24.23 5.77 -2.00
C LYS A 144 23.82 5.61 -3.45
N SER A 145 22.90 6.45 -3.87
CA SER A 145 22.60 6.61 -5.29
C SER A 145 23.61 7.59 -5.89
N GLN A 146 24.31 7.18 -6.96
CA GLN A 146 25.23 8.07 -7.68
C GLN A 146 24.50 8.98 -8.70
N GLY A 147 23.17 8.94 -8.77
CA GLY A 147 22.35 9.78 -9.64
C GLY A 147 21.34 10.63 -8.88
N LYS A 148 21.00 11.80 -9.41
CA LYS A 148 19.78 12.53 -9.01
C LYS A 148 18.61 11.56 -9.22
N ILE A 149 17.85 11.27 -8.16
CA ILE A 149 16.58 10.54 -8.27
C ILE A 149 15.79 11.21 -9.40
N LEU A 150 15.55 10.43 -10.45
CA LEU A 150 15.05 10.88 -11.74
C LEU A 150 13.61 11.37 -11.56
N LYS A 151 13.45 12.66 -11.29
CA LYS A 151 12.18 13.38 -11.57
C LYS A 151 11.71 13.12 -13.01
N LYS A 152 12.66 12.89 -13.93
CA LYS A 152 12.41 12.64 -15.34
C LYS A 152 11.85 11.24 -15.67
N GLU A 153 12.23 10.18 -14.98
CA GLU A 153 11.71 8.83 -15.29
C GLU A 153 10.35 8.56 -14.63
N ILE A 154 10.07 9.21 -13.49
CA ILE A 154 8.70 9.23 -12.91
C ILE A 154 7.77 10.11 -13.77
N GLU A 155 8.30 11.12 -14.45
CA GLU A 155 7.56 11.95 -15.42
C GLU A 155 7.38 11.24 -16.78
N GLU A 156 8.38 10.51 -17.30
CA GLU A 156 8.26 9.75 -18.55
C GLU A 156 7.34 8.50 -18.40
N VAL A 157 7.33 7.83 -17.23
CA VAL A 157 6.33 6.78 -16.93
C VAL A 157 4.90 7.37 -16.79
N LYS A 158 4.77 8.66 -16.43
CA LYS A 158 3.48 9.37 -16.49
C LYS A 158 3.08 9.68 -17.94
N GLU A 159 4.01 10.07 -18.80
CA GLU A 159 3.73 10.42 -20.20
C GLU A 159 3.41 9.19 -21.08
N ILE A 160 4.05 8.02 -20.87
CA ILE A 160 3.77 6.82 -21.68
C ILE A 160 2.36 6.24 -21.38
N LYS A 161 1.78 6.53 -20.20
CA LYS A 161 0.38 6.17 -19.89
C LYS A 161 -0.67 7.14 -20.43
N GLU A 162 -0.28 8.27 -21.03
CA GLU A 162 -1.23 9.29 -21.51
C GLU A 162 -1.59 9.22 -23.00
N VAL A 163 -1.05 8.29 -23.79
CA VAL A 163 -1.48 8.19 -25.20
C VAL A 163 -2.37 6.97 -25.44
N LYS A 164 -3.67 7.31 -25.43
CA LYS A 164 -4.84 6.58 -25.97
C LYS A 164 -5.43 5.47 -25.11
N GLU A 165 -6.07 5.88 -24.03
CA GLU A 165 -7.46 5.48 -23.79
C GLU A 165 -8.20 6.67 -23.19
N LYS A 166 -9.41 6.95 -23.68
CA LYS A 166 -10.22 8.12 -23.31
C LYS A 166 -10.43 8.20 -21.79
N ARG A 167 -9.55 8.90 -21.07
CA ARG A 167 -9.75 9.23 -19.65
C ARG A 167 -10.66 10.46 -19.56
N VAL A 168 -11.84 10.25 -19.01
CA VAL A 168 -12.73 11.33 -18.57
C VAL A 168 -12.05 11.98 -17.36
N PRO A 169 -11.72 13.29 -17.39
CA PRO A 169 -11.11 13.97 -16.25
C PRO A 169 -12.14 14.09 -15.12
N GLY A 170 -11.82 13.60 -13.92
CA GLY A 170 -12.68 13.71 -12.71
C GLY A 170 -12.59 12.54 -11.71
N ARG A 171 -12.39 11.30 -12.17
CA ARG A 171 -12.54 10.08 -11.35
C ARG A 171 -11.63 9.98 -10.11
N GLY A 172 -10.41 10.51 -10.15
CA GLY A 172 -9.42 10.35 -9.08
C GLY A 172 -9.59 11.31 -7.89
N GLU A 173 -10.18 12.49 -8.11
CA GLU A 173 -10.47 13.44 -7.02
C GLU A 173 -11.78 13.11 -6.30
N GLU A 174 -12.74 12.57 -7.03
CA GLU A 174 -14.05 12.18 -6.50
C GLU A 174 -13.94 11.09 -5.42
N LEU A 175 -13.13 10.05 -5.66
CA LEU A 175 -12.87 9.00 -4.67
C LEU A 175 -12.14 9.50 -3.43
N LYS A 176 -11.24 10.49 -3.57
CA LYS A 176 -10.56 11.13 -2.44
C LYS A 176 -11.53 11.89 -1.53
N ASN A 177 -12.64 12.38 -2.07
CA ASN A 177 -13.69 13.04 -1.30
C ASN A 177 -14.68 12.06 -0.68
N LEU A 178 -14.96 10.92 -1.35
CA LEU A 178 -15.90 9.92 -0.86
C LEU A 178 -15.31 9.00 0.22
N SER A 179 -14.04 8.58 0.07
CA SER A 179 -13.38 7.64 0.98
C SER A 179 -13.40 8.10 2.45
N PRO A 180 -13.12 9.38 2.79
CA PRO A 180 -13.23 9.85 4.17
C PRO A 180 -14.63 9.74 4.77
N ILE A 181 -15.68 9.95 3.97
CA ILE A 181 -17.09 9.87 4.42
C ILE A 181 -17.43 8.43 4.76
N LEU A 182 -17.12 7.49 3.86
CA LEU A 182 -17.37 6.06 4.09
C LEU A 182 -16.53 5.52 5.25
N GLN A 183 -15.28 6.00 5.38
CA GLN A 183 -14.40 5.67 6.49
C GLN A 183 -15.00 6.11 7.82
N GLU A 184 -15.53 7.33 7.90
CA GLU A 184 -16.17 7.84 9.11
C GLU A 184 -17.35 6.96 9.52
N ILE A 185 -18.23 6.62 8.58
CA ILE A 185 -19.40 5.75 8.81
C ILE A 185 -18.96 4.39 9.35
N LEU A 186 -17.98 3.74 8.72
CA LEU A 186 -17.45 2.45 9.17
C LEU A 186 -16.83 2.55 10.57
N SER A 187 -16.02 3.57 10.83
CA SER A 187 -15.37 3.77 12.13
C SER A 187 -16.37 4.05 13.26
N GLN A 188 -17.41 4.83 13.00
CA GLN A 188 -18.48 5.08 13.97
C GLN A 188 -19.26 3.80 14.26
N THR A 189 -19.59 3.03 13.22
CA THR A 189 -20.29 1.74 13.35
C THR A 189 -19.45 0.76 14.16
N GLU A 190 -18.16 0.63 13.86
CA GLU A 190 -17.22 -0.22 14.59
C GLU A 190 -17.17 0.14 16.08
N LYS A 191 -17.03 1.43 16.42
CA LYS A 191 -16.98 1.90 17.81
C LYS A 191 -18.26 1.58 18.58
N LEU A 192 -19.43 1.72 17.94
CA LEU A 192 -20.72 1.43 18.57
C LEU A 192 -20.91 -0.07 18.82
N VAL A 193 -20.56 -0.91 17.84
CA VAL A 193 -20.67 -2.37 17.93
C VAL A 193 -19.66 -2.93 18.93
N ASP A 194 -18.39 -2.58 18.78
CA ASP A 194 -17.32 -3.11 19.64
C ASP A 194 -17.34 -2.50 21.05
N GLY A 195 -17.86 -1.28 21.21
CA GLY A 195 -18.06 -0.66 22.52
C GLY A 195 -19.22 -1.26 23.32
N THR A 196 -20.19 -1.88 22.65
CA THR A 196 -21.35 -2.54 23.29
C THR A 196 -21.17 -4.05 23.39
N SER A 197 -20.38 -4.65 22.49
CA SER A 197 -20.11 -6.09 22.49
C SER A 197 -19.06 -6.46 23.56
N ARG A 198 -19.15 -7.68 24.09
CA ARG A 198 -18.14 -8.22 25.03
C ARG A 198 -16.82 -8.60 24.34
N LYS A 199 -16.71 -8.46 23.02
CA LYS A 199 -15.58 -8.95 22.22
C LYS A 199 -15.07 -7.83 21.31
N LYS A 200 -13.92 -7.25 21.65
CA LYS A 200 -13.21 -6.31 20.78
C LYS A 200 -12.91 -6.97 19.43
N GLY A 201 -13.14 -6.26 18.33
CA GLY A 201 -12.95 -6.77 16.98
C GLY A 201 -14.11 -7.61 16.45
N PHE A 202 -15.31 -7.48 17.01
CA PHE A 202 -16.48 -8.21 16.53
C PHE A 202 -16.98 -7.63 15.21
N PHE A 203 -17.06 -6.30 15.11
CA PHE A 203 -17.43 -5.62 13.87
C PHE A 203 -16.50 -5.99 12.71
N ILE A 204 -15.19 -5.83 12.89
CA ILE A 204 -14.20 -6.07 11.83
C ILE A 204 -14.24 -7.51 11.32
N LYS A 205 -14.54 -8.48 12.20
CA LYS A 205 -14.71 -9.88 11.80
C LYS A 205 -15.89 -10.03 10.83
N ILE A 206 -17.08 -9.58 11.22
CA ILE A 206 -18.30 -9.70 10.40
C ILE A 206 -18.18 -8.87 9.12
N PHE A 207 -17.53 -7.72 9.19
CA PHE A 207 -17.29 -6.87 8.03
C PHE A 207 -16.39 -7.57 7.00
N LYS A 208 -15.30 -8.22 7.43
CA LYS A 208 -14.43 -8.99 6.52
C LYS A 208 -15.13 -10.17 5.87
N GLU A 209 -16.01 -10.86 6.59
CA GLU A 209 -16.83 -11.92 5.99
C GLU A 209 -17.76 -11.36 4.91
N SER A 210 -18.26 -10.14 5.10
CA SER A 210 -19.13 -9.46 4.14
C SER A 210 -18.34 -8.96 2.91
N LEU A 211 -17.07 -8.54 3.08
CA LEU A 211 -16.16 -8.22 1.97
C LEU A 211 -15.92 -9.43 1.05
N ILE A 212 -15.67 -10.61 1.65
CA ILE A 212 -15.48 -11.87 0.90
C ILE A 212 -16.74 -12.25 0.14
N GLU A 213 -17.92 -12.14 0.76
CA GLU A 213 -19.18 -12.45 0.07
C GLU A 213 -19.42 -11.50 -1.12
N LYS A 214 -19.14 -10.21 -0.93
CA LYS A 214 -19.38 -9.19 -1.95
C LYS A 214 -18.28 -9.10 -3.00
N SER A 215 -17.15 -9.79 -2.84
CA SER A 215 -16.09 -9.79 -3.85
C SER A 215 -16.49 -10.49 -5.15
N GLU A 216 -17.53 -11.32 -5.14
CA GLU A 216 -18.10 -11.91 -6.36
C GLU A 216 -18.73 -10.85 -7.28
N GLU A 217 -19.40 -9.84 -6.70
CA GLU A 217 -20.01 -8.72 -7.44
C GLU A 217 -19.05 -7.53 -7.58
N PHE A 218 -18.17 -7.34 -6.61
CA PHE A 218 -17.24 -6.22 -6.52
C PHE A 218 -15.80 -6.72 -6.29
N PRO A 219 -15.06 -7.09 -7.35
CA PRO A 219 -13.74 -7.73 -7.22
C PRO A 219 -12.71 -6.95 -6.40
N PHE A 220 -12.82 -5.61 -6.35
CA PHE A 220 -11.93 -4.76 -5.56
C PHE A 220 -12.04 -4.98 -4.04
N LEU A 221 -13.11 -5.63 -3.58
CA LEU A 221 -13.31 -6.01 -2.17
C LEU A 221 -12.62 -7.33 -1.81
N ASP A 222 -12.07 -8.04 -2.78
CA ASP A 222 -11.33 -9.28 -2.56
C ASP A 222 -10.15 -9.02 -1.61
N PRO A 223 -10.14 -9.62 -0.39
CA PRO A 223 -9.05 -9.43 0.56
C PRO A 223 -7.72 -10.00 0.05
N PHE A 224 -7.71 -10.82 -0.99
CA PHE A 224 -6.50 -11.36 -1.62
C PHE A 224 -5.94 -10.43 -2.72
N ALA A 225 -6.79 -9.63 -3.36
CA ALA A 225 -6.38 -8.66 -4.37
C ALA A 225 -5.67 -7.44 -3.73
N GLY A 226 -6.01 -7.12 -2.48
CA GLY A 226 -5.39 -6.03 -1.72
C GLY A 226 -5.74 -4.63 -2.22
N GLU A 227 -6.79 -4.50 -3.06
CA GLU A 227 -7.22 -3.22 -3.62
C GLU A 227 -8.01 -2.37 -2.62
N PHE A 228 -8.74 -3.00 -1.70
CA PHE A 228 -9.48 -2.36 -0.61
C PHE A 228 -9.12 -3.00 0.73
N GLU A 229 -8.69 -2.19 1.68
CA GLU A 229 -8.50 -2.61 3.07
C GLU A 229 -9.21 -1.65 4.03
N TYR A 230 -9.83 -2.23 5.06
CA TYR A 230 -10.36 -1.51 6.21
C TYR A 230 -9.67 -2.01 7.49
N ARG A 231 -8.92 -1.15 8.17
CA ARG A 231 -8.23 -1.47 9.43
C ARG A 231 -8.11 -0.23 10.31
N GLU A 232 -8.33 -0.40 11.61
CA GLU A 232 -8.21 0.68 12.61
C GLU A 232 -9.04 1.92 12.29
N GLY A 233 -10.23 1.73 11.71
CA GLY A 233 -11.09 2.84 11.32
C GLY A 233 -10.65 3.59 10.08
N ALA A 234 -9.68 3.07 9.31
CA ALA A 234 -9.19 3.69 8.08
C ALA A 234 -9.50 2.83 6.84
N ILE A 235 -9.89 3.49 5.74
CA ILE A 235 -10.00 2.87 4.42
C ILE A 235 -8.71 3.13 3.64
N GLN A 236 -8.11 2.08 3.10
CA GLN A 236 -7.08 2.16 2.08
C GLN A 236 -7.64 1.58 0.79
N PHE A 237 -7.59 2.36 -0.29
CA PHE A 237 -8.05 1.92 -1.60
C PHE A 237 -7.03 2.28 -2.68
N THR A 238 -6.59 1.27 -3.43
CA THR A 238 -5.59 1.41 -4.51
C THR A 238 -6.11 0.90 -5.86
N GLY A 239 -7.36 0.43 -5.93
CA GLY A 239 -8.00 -0.04 -7.16
C GLY A 239 -8.48 1.09 -8.08
N GLU A 240 -8.82 0.75 -9.32
CA GLU A 240 -9.40 1.67 -10.32
C GLU A 240 -10.88 1.35 -10.54
N VAL A 241 -11.74 1.84 -9.65
CA VAL A 241 -13.20 1.61 -9.69
C VAL A 241 -13.96 2.93 -9.81
N GLY A 242 -15.10 2.94 -10.51
CA GLY A 242 -15.95 4.12 -10.60
C GLY A 242 -16.53 4.50 -9.23
N ILE A 243 -16.73 5.81 -8.97
CA ILE A 243 -17.24 6.28 -7.67
C ILE A 243 -18.55 5.61 -7.24
N LYS A 244 -19.45 5.34 -8.18
CA LYS A 244 -20.73 4.68 -7.90
C LYS A 244 -20.54 3.22 -7.51
N ASP A 245 -19.67 2.50 -8.19
CA ASP A 245 -19.40 1.08 -7.91
C ASP A 245 -18.61 0.93 -6.60
N PHE A 246 -17.68 1.84 -6.33
CA PHE A 246 -16.98 1.93 -5.05
C PHE A 246 -17.94 2.22 -3.89
N ALA A 247 -18.81 3.21 -4.04
CA ALA A 247 -19.84 3.52 -3.05
C ALA A 247 -20.77 2.32 -2.83
N LYS A 248 -21.25 1.71 -3.93
CA LYS A 248 -22.19 0.58 -3.90
C LYS A 248 -21.57 -0.62 -3.17
N GLY A 249 -20.33 -1.00 -3.52
CA GLY A 249 -19.66 -2.15 -2.90
C GLY A 249 -19.46 -1.98 -1.39
N ILE A 250 -19.03 -0.80 -0.93
CA ILE A 250 -18.83 -0.54 0.50
C ILE A 250 -20.18 -0.45 1.23
N VAL A 251 -21.16 0.24 0.67
CA VAL A 251 -22.50 0.36 1.25
C VAL A 251 -23.16 -1.00 1.38
N GLU A 252 -23.11 -1.84 0.34
CA GLU A 252 -23.66 -3.18 0.40
C GLU A 252 -22.96 -4.07 1.43
N CYS A 253 -21.63 -3.98 1.54
CA CYS A 253 -20.90 -4.67 2.61
C CYS A 253 -21.35 -4.23 4.00
N LEU A 254 -21.54 -2.94 4.20
CA LEU A 254 -22.03 -2.39 5.46
C LEU A 254 -23.45 -2.89 5.76
N VAL A 255 -24.35 -2.90 4.77
CA VAL A 255 -25.72 -3.42 4.93
C VAL A 255 -25.72 -4.90 5.31
N THR A 256 -24.94 -5.74 4.61
CA THR A 256 -24.79 -7.16 4.94
C THR A 256 -24.24 -7.34 6.37
N THR A 257 -23.25 -6.52 6.74
CA THR A 257 -22.64 -6.53 8.07
C THR A 257 -23.67 -6.19 9.15
N LEU A 258 -24.44 -5.12 8.97
CA LEU A 258 -25.48 -4.71 9.92
C LEU A 258 -26.57 -5.78 10.07
N SER A 259 -27.02 -6.40 8.97
CA SER A 259 -28.00 -7.50 9.01
C SER A 259 -27.50 -8.72 9.79
N ARG A 260 -26.21 -9.05 9.67
CA ARG A 260 -25.58 -10.14 10.43
C ARG A 260 -25.44 -9.78 11.91
N LEU A 261 -25.04 -8.53 12.21
CA LEU A 261 -24.93 -8.03 13.56
C LEU A 261 -26.29 -8.07 14.29
N GLU A 262 -27.38 -7.70 13.63
CA GLU A 262 -28.73 -7.80 14.21
C GLU A 262 -29.14 -9.23 14.60
N LYS A 263 -28.63 -10.25 13.89
CA LYS A 263 -28.90 -11.66 14.19
C LYS A 263 -28.05 -12.21 15.34
N GLU A 264 -26.80 -11.75 15.45
CA GLU A 264 -25.81 -12.25 16.41
C GLU A 264 -25.82 -11.48 17.74
N LEU A 265 -26.30 -10.23 17.74
CA LEU A 265 -26.40 -9.41 18.95
C LEU A 265 -27.64 -9.80 19.76
N PRO A 266 -27.58 -9.73 21.11
CA PRO A 266 -28.77 -9.87 21.96
C PRO A 266 -29.85 -8.90 21.48
N LYS A 267 -31.14 -9.22 21.68
CA LYS A 267 -32.32 -8.39 21.30
C LYS A 267 -32.42 -7.06 22.08
N ASP A 268 -31.30 -6.43 22.38
CA ASP A 268 -31.21 -5.10 22.92
C ASP A 268 -31.59 -4.09 21.82
N LYS A 269 -32.89 -3.75 21.78
CA LYS A 269 -33.49 -2.86 20.77
C LYS A 269 -32.81 -1.49 20.68
N ILE A 270 -31.98 -1.12 21.65
CA ILE A 270 -31.31 0.18 21.73
C ILE A 270 -30.10 0.25 20.78
N LEU A 271 -29.37 -0.85 20.57
CA LEU A 271 -28.16 -0.84 19.76
C LEU A 271 -28.45 -0.64 18.25
N PRO A 272 -29.42 -1.33 17.63
CA PRO A 272 -29.83 -1.06 16.24
C PRO A 272 -30.31 0.39 16.04
N LEU A 273 -31.04 0.95 17.01
CA LEU A 273 -31.49 2.36 16.95
C LEU A 273 -30.32 3.36 17.02
N LYS A 274 -29.32 3.11 17.87
CA LYS A 274 -28.12 3.95 17.96
C LYS A 274 -27.25 3.86 16.71
N LEU A 275 -27.10 2.67 16.14
CA LEU A 275 -26.38 2.47 14.88
C LEU A 275 -27.08 3.23 13.75
N LYS A 276 -28.40 3.06 13.62
CA LYS A 276 -29.20 3.76 12.63
C LYS A 276 -29.05 5.29 12.76
N ALA A 277 -29.26 5.83 13.96
CA ALA A 277 -29.15 7.27 14.21
C ALA A 277 -27.73 7.81 13.94
N GLY A 278 -26.68 7.04 14.28
CA GLY A 278 -25.30 7.43 14.01
C GLY A 278 -24.98 7.50 12.53
N ILE A 279 -25.39 6.49 11.76
CA ILE A 279 -25.19 6.46 10.30
C ILE A 279 -26.03 7.56 9.63
N GLU A 280 -27.29 7.77 10.04
CA GLU A 280 -28.15 8.85 9.51
C GLU A 280 -27.51 10.22 9.74
N SER A 281 -27.00 10.47 10.96
CA SER A 281 -26.32 11.72 11.29
C SER A 281 -25.08 11.96 10.43
N SER A 282 -24.25 10.94 10.20
CA SER A 282 -23.05 11.08 9.38
C SER A 282 -23.40 11.33 7.90
N LEU A 283 -24.44 10.68 7.38
CA LEU A 283 -24.91 10.92 6.02
C LEU A 283 -25.49 12.32 5.82
N GLU A 284 -26.25 12.85 6.78
CA GLU A 284 -26.81 14.20 6.68
C GLU A 284 -25.71 15.27 6.74
N GLN A 285 -24.66 15.07 7.57
CA GLN A 285 -23.51 15.98 7.65
C GLN A 285 -22.77 16.11 6.31
N HIS A 286 -22.75 15.06 5.50
CA HIS A 286 -22.03 15.01 4.22
C HIS A 286 -22.96 15.06 2.99
N ARG A 287 -24.25 15.35 3.18
CA ARG A 287 -25.29 15.25 2.15
C ARG A 287 -24.98 16.04 0.88
N GLU A 288 -24.51 17.28 1.02
CA GLU A 288 -24.19 18.13 -0.13
C GLU A 288 -23.00 17.60 -0.95
N VAL A 289 -22.03 16.97 -0.30
CA VAL A 289 -20.90 16.30 -0.97
C VAL A 289 -21.39 15.04 -1.68
N LEU A 290 -22.25 14.24 -1.04
CA LEU A 290 -22.83 13.02 -1.62
C LEU A 290 -23.72 13.31 -2.84
N LYS A 291 -24.48 14.42 -2.82
CA LYS A 291 -25.25 14.92 -3.98
C LYS A 291 -24.35 15.30 -5.14
N ARG A 292 -23.31 16.10 -4.87
CA ARG A 292 -22.33 16.52 -5.89
C ARG A 292 -21.63 15.33 -6.55
N LEU A 293 -21.36 14.28 -5.77
CA LEU A 293 -20.73 13.05 -6.23
C LEU A 293 -21.73 12.05 -6.86
N GLY A 294 -23.03 12.34 -6.83
CA GLY A 294 -24.07 11.49 -7.43
C GLY A 294 -24.26 10.13 -6.73
N VAL A 295 -23.90 10.02 -5.45
CA VAL A 295 -23.97 8.78 -4.66
C VAL A 295 -24.95 8.85 -3.48
N GLU A 296 -25.60 9.99 -3.22
CA GLU A 296 -26.68 10.14 -2.22
C GLU A 296 -27.72 8.99 -2.25
N PRO A 297 -28.29 8.58 -3.42
CA PRO A 297 -29.28 7.50 -3.45
C PRO A 297 -28.68 6.13 -3.13
N ILE A 298 -27.38 5.93 -3.35
CA ILE A 298 -26.66 4.70 -3.00
C ILE A 298 -26.46 4.65 -1.50
N THR A 299 -25.97 5.71 -0.87
CA THR A 299 -25.78 5.74 0.58
C THR A 299 -27.10 5.69 1.36
N ALA A 300 -28.19 6.23 0.80
CA ALA A 300 -29.52 6.14 1.39
C ALA A 300 -30.10 4.71 1.38
N SER A 301 -29.54 3.78 0.60
CA SER A 301 -30.00 2.38 0.61
C SER A 301 -29.63 1.63 1.90
N ILE A 302 -28.76 2.19 2.75
CA ILE A 302 -28.38 1.58 4.04
C ILE A 302 -29.61 1.33 4.93
N PHE A 303 -30.66 2.15 4.78
CA PHE A 303 -31.88 2.09 5.61
C PHE A 303 -33.09 1.46 4.92
N LYS A 304 -32.93 0.93 3.71
CA LYS A 304 -33.99 0.22 2.98
C LYS A 304 -34.00 -1.25 3.35
#